data_AF-A0A3A8K2C5-F1
#
_entry.id   AF-A0A3A8K2C5-F1
#
_cell.length_a   1.000
_cell.length_b   1.000
_cell.length_c   1.000
_cell.angle_alpha   90.00
_cell.angle_beta   90.00
_cell.angle_gamma   90.00
#
_symmetry.space_group_name_H-M   'P 1'
#
loop_
_entity.id
_entity.type
_entity.pdbx_description
1 polymer ?
#
loop_
_entity_poly.entity_id
_entity_poly.type
_entity_poly.pdbx_seq_one_letter_code
_entity_poly.pdbx_strand_id
1 'polypeptide(L)' 'MNVHCTQLPAFVDGELPLEHHEDFRAHLASCEACGVRFHDLLQADILGRLAHAKAEQTPEATEAPPAPWP' A
#
# COMPACT_ATOMS: atom_id res chain seq x y z
N MET A 1 10.31 -20.24 -7.54
CA MET A 1 10.51 -18.85 -7.10
C MET A 1 11.48 -18.21 -8.08
N ASN A 2 11.05 -17.25 -8.90
CA ASN A 2 11.92 -16.56 -9.86
C ASN A 2 12.58 -15.36 -9.14
N VAL A 3 13.84 -15.04 -9.46
CA VAL A 3 14.58 -13.91 -8.89
C VAL A 3 13.87 -12.58 -9.14
N HIS A 4 13.08 -12.48 -10.20
CA HIS A 4 12.26 -11.30 -10.46
C HIS A 4 11.12 -11.15 -9.44
N CYS A 5 10.54 -12.23 -8.93
CA CYS A 5 9.43 -12.16 -7.98
C CYS A 5 9.80 -11.47 -6.65
N THR A 6 11.09 -11.44 -6.28
CA THR A 6 11.55 -10.75 -5.07
C THR A 6 11.71 -9.25 -5.29
N GLN A 7 11.71 -8.77 -6.54
CA GLN A 7 11.82 -7.35 -6.89
C GLN A 7 10.46 -6.62 -6.83
N LEU A 8 9.35 -7.34 -6.63
CA LEU A 8 8.00 -6.77 -6.62
C LEU A 8 7.80 -5.65 -5.58
N PRO A 9 8.24 -5.78 -4.30
CA PRO A 9 8.09 -4.69 -3.33
C PRO A 9 8.85 -3.43 -3.77
N ALA A 10 10.14 -3.59 -4.14
CA ALA A 10 10.95 -2.46 -4.63
C ALA A 10 10.36 -1.78 -5.88
N PHE A 11 9.69 -2.53 -6.76
CA PHE A 11 8.99 -1.94 -7.90
C PHE A 11 7.77 -1.11 -7.48
N VAL A 12 6.97 -1.62 -6.54
CA VAL A 12 5.78 -0.92 -6.02
C VAL A 12 6.17 0.34 -5.24
N ASP A 13 7.24 0.25 -4.44
CA ASP A 13 7.75 1.36 -3.63
C ASP A 13 8.53 2.39 -4.47
N GLY A 14 8.79 2.11 -5.75
CA GLY A 14 9.54 2.97 -6.65
C GLY A 14 11.06 2.95 -6.43
N GLU A 15 11.57 2.00 -5.64
CA GLU A 15 12.99 1.82 -5.32
C GLU A 15 13.74 0.95 -6.34
N LEU A 16 13.04 0.30 -7.27
CA LEU A 16 13.68 -0.46 -8.34
C LEU A 16 14.41 0.49 -9.30
N PRO A 17 15.69 0.25 -9.66
CA PRO A 17 16.41 1.09 -10.61
C PRO A 17 15.73 1.07 -11.99
N LEU A 18 15.66 2.24 -12.64
CA LEU A 18 15.00 2.44 -13.94
C LEU A 18 15.42 1.44 -15.02
N GLU A 19 16.70 1.06 -15.04
CA GLU A 19 17.25 0.06 -15.97
C GLU A 19 16.60 -1.33 -15.85
N HIS A 20 16.01 -1.66 -14.70
CA HIS A 20 15.33 -2.92 -14.44
C HIS A 20 13.79 -2.83 -14.60
N HIS A 21 13.23 -1.65 -14.88
CA HIS A 21 11.78 -1.46 -14.95
C HIS A 21 11.16 -2.22 -16.11
N GLU A 22 11.75 -2.13 -17.31
CA GLU A 22 11.19 -2.77 -18.51
C GLU A 22 11.21 -4.30 -18.38
N ASP A 23 12.32 -4.86 -17.88
CA ASP A 23 12.43 -6.29 -17.61
C ASP A 23 11.42 -6.76 -16.56
N PHE A 24 11.25 -5.99 -15.49
CA PHE A 24 10.29 -6.33 -14.45
C PHE A 24 8.83 -6.22 -14.95
N ARG A 25 8.51 -5.26 -15.82
CA ARG A 25 7.19 -5.14 -16.47
C ARG A 25 6.90 -6.33 -17.37
N ALA A 26 7.87 -6.80 -18.14
CA ALA A 26 7.73 -8.02 -18.94
C ALA A 26 7.49 -9.26 -18.06
N HIS A 27 8.17 -9.35 -16.91
CA HIS A 27 7.92 -10.39 -15.93
C HIS A 27 6.52 -10.30 -15.32
N LEU A 28 6.08 -9.11 -14.92
CA LEU A 28 4.76 -8.88 -14.34
C LEU A 28 3.63 -9.27 -15.31
N ALA A 29 3.80 -9.01 -16.60
CA ALA A 29 2.83 -9.38 -17.63
C ALA A 29 2.71 -10.90 -17.86
N SER A 30 3.73 -11.68 -17.51
CA SER A 30 3.80 -13.13 -17.76
C SER A 30 3.73 -14.00 -16.51
N CYS A 31 3.82 -13.40 -15.32
CA CYS A 31 3.83 -14.11 -14.04
C CYS A 31 2.55 -13.85 -13.24
N GLU A 32 1.62 -14.81 -13.27
CA GLU A 32 0.35 -14.76 -12.54
C GLU A 32 0.53 -14.51 -11.03
N ALA A 33 1.51 -15.18 -10.41
CA ALA A 33 1.80 -15.00 -8.98
C ALA A 33 2.21 -13.55 -8.64
N CYS A 34 2.97 -12.89 -9.51
CA CYS A 34 3.31 -11.48 -9.34
C CYS A 34 2.11 -10.58 -9.61
N GLY A 35 1.26 -10.91 -10.58
CA GLY A 35 0.02 -10.18 -10.86
C GLY A 35 -0.93 -10.18 -9.66
N VAL A 36 -1.18 -11.34 -9.04
CA VAL A 36 -2.01 -11.46 -7.83
C VAL A 36 -1.42 -10.63 -6.69
N ARG A 37 -0.13 -10.81 -6.39
CA ARG A 37 0.53 -10.07 -5.31
C ARG A 37 0.57 -8.56 -5.55
N PHE A 38 0.72 -8.13 -6.80
CA PHE A 38 0.69 -6.71 -7.16
C PHE A 38 -0.69 -6.09 -6.90
N HIS A 39 -1.76 -6.80 -7.27
CA HIS A 39 -3.12 -6.36 -6.95
C HIS A 39 -3.37 -6.27 -5.44
N ASP A 40 -2.93 -7.25 -4.66
CA ASP A 40 -3.07 -7.23 -3.20
C ASP A 40 -2.39 -6.00 -2.58
N LEU A 41 -1.18 -5.66 -3.05
CA LEU A 41 -0.42 -4.49 -2.60
C LEU A 41 -1.13 -3.18 -2.95
N LEU A 42 -1.67 -3.05 -4.16
CA LEU A 42 -2.45 -1.87 -4.57
C LEU A 42 -3.73 -1.71 -3.75
N GLN A 43 -4.43 -2.80 -3.46
CA GLN A 43 -5.62 -2.77 -2.62
C GLN A 43 -5.28 -2.32 -1.20
N ALA A 44 -4.18 -2.83 -0.62
CA ALA A 44 -3.71 -2.41 0.69
C ALA A 44 -3.35 -0.91 0.74
N ASP A 45 -2.66 -0.38 -0.28
CA ASP A 45 -2.34 1.05 -0.38
C ASP A 45 -3.60 1.92 -0.43
N ILE A 46 -4.58 1.57 -1.26
CA ILE A 46 -5.86 2.29 -1.35
C ILE A 46 -6.59 2.28 0.01
N LEU A 47 -6.67 1.11 0.65
CA LEU A 47 -7.30 0.98 1.96
C LEU A 47 -6.57 1.81 3.03
N GLY A 48 -5.23 1.82 3.00
CA GLY A 48 -4.41 2.65 3.87
C GLY A 48 -4.74 4.13 3.71
N ARG A 49 -4.76 4.64 2.47
CA ARG A 49 -5.11 6.04 2.17
C ARG A 49 -6.52 6.40 2.63
N LEU A 50 -7.50 5.51 2.43
CA LEU A 50 -8.87 5.72 2.89
C LEU A 50 -8.96 5.74 4.43
N ALA A 51 -8.23 4.86 5.11
CA ALA A 51 -8.17 4.84 6.57
C ALA A 51 -7.57 6.14 7.12
N HIS A 52 -6.49 6.64 6.50
CA HIS A 52 -5.90 7.93 6.85
C HIS A 52 -6.89 9.07 6.63
N ALA A 53 -7.51 9.18 5.44
CA ALA A 53 -8.47 10.24 5.14
C ALA A 53 -9.70 10.27 6.09
N LYS A 54 -10.11 9.10 6.61
CA LYS A 54 -11.18 9.00 7.61
C LYS A 54 -10.72 9.44 9.01
N ALA A 55 -9.45 9.24 9.36
CA ALA A 55 -8.91 9.66 10.66
C ALA A 55 -8.86 11.19 10.79
N GLU A 56 -8.54 11.90 9.71
CA GLU A 56 -8.49 13.38 9.67
C GLU A 56 -9.88 14.02 9.75
N GLN A 57 -10.93 13.26 9.44
CA GLN A 57 -12.33 13.70 9.48
C GLN A 57 -13.05 13.37 10.78
N THR A 58 -12.40 12.75 11.76
CA THR A 58 -12.96 12.68 13.11
C THR A 58 -12.69 14.03 13.77
N PRO A 59 -13.71 14.88 13.99
CA PRO A 59 -13.49 16.07 14.79
C PRO A 59 -13.04 15.58 16.15
N GLU A 60 -11.89 16.10 16.57
CA GLU A 60 -11.39 16.10 17.93
C GLU A 60 -12.57 16.23 18.89
N ALA A 61 -13.00 15.08 19.42
CA ALA A 61 -13.91 15.04 20.53
C ALA A 61 -13.13 15.69 21.66
N THR A 62 -13.45 16.97 21.88
CA THR A 62 -12.93 17.79 22.96
C THR A 62 -12.77 16.91 24.18
N GLU A 63 -11.53 16.77 24.64
CA GLU A 63 -11.21 16.18 25.92
C GLU A 63 -11.71 17.16 27.00
N ALA A 64 -13.03 17.24 27.15
CA ALA A 64 -13.67 17.89 28.29
C ALA A 64 -13.62 16.88 29.44
N PRO A 65 -12.98 17.20 30.58
CA PRO A 65 -12.96 16.31 31.73
C PRO A 65 -14.41 15.99 32.15
N PRO A 66 -14.70 14.73 32.54
CA PRO A 66 -16.06 14.33 32.87
C PRO A 66 -16.58 15.20 34.02
N ALA A 67 -17.65 15.95 33.77
CA ALA A 67 -18.34 16.71 34.80
C ALA A 67 -18.84 15.75 35.90
N PRO A 68 -18.70 16.08 37.19
CA PRO A 68 -19.31 15.28 38.25
C PRO A 68 -20.83 15.49 38.23
N TRP A 69 -21.57 14.37 38.20
CA TRP A 69 -23.04 14.32 38.20
C TRP A 69 -23.55 14.64 39.63
N PRO A 70 -24.79 15.17 39.78
CA PRO A 70 -25.28 15.78 41.03
C PRO A 70 -25.47 14.82 42.20
#